data_AF-A0A367KT65-F1
#
_entry.id   AF-A0A367KT65-F1
#
_cell.length_a   1.000
_cell.length_b   1.000
_cell.length_c   1.000
_cell.angle_alpha   90.00
_cell.angle_beta   90.00
_cell.angle_gamma   90.00
#
_symmetry.space_group_name_H-M   'P 1'
#
loop_
_entity.id
_entity.type
_entity.pdbx_description
1 polymer ?
#
loop_
_entity_poly.entity_id
_entity_poly.type
_entity_poly.pdbx_seq_one_letter_code
_entity_poly.pdbx_strand_id
1 'polypeptide(L)' 'MAKSKNHTNHNQNKKAHRNGIKKTATHKYRSSKSLDAKFLRNQRFAKKGTEKTLAAAKA' A
#
# COMPACT_ATOMS: atom_id res chain seq x y z
N MET A 1 -11.37 -32.91 37.52
CA MET A 1 -11.22 -32.01 36.36
C MET A 1 -9.77 -31.59 36.25
N ALA A 2 -9.02 -32.11 35.27
CA ALA A 2 -7.61 -31.75 35.11
C ALA A 2 -7.51 -30.46 34.27
N LYS A 3 -6.78 -29.45 34.76
CA LYS A 3 -6.58 -28.20 34.01
C LYS A 3 -5.60 -28.42 32.87
N SER A 4 -5.95 -27.94 31.67
CA SER A 4 -5.07 -27.91 30.50
C SER A 4 -4.28 -26.59 30.42
N LYS A 5 -3.31 -26.53 29.52
CA LYS A 5 -2.58 -25.28 29.22
C LYS A 5 -3.50 -24.29 28.51
N ASN A 6 -3.57 -23.06 29.03
CA ASN A 6 -4.49 -22.04 28.51
C ASN A 6 -3.96 -21.28 27.28
N HIS A 7 -2.64 -21.25 27.04
CA HIS A 7 -2.04 -20.56 25.89
C HIS A 7 -0.62 -21.07 25.55
N THR A 8 -0.25 -21.07 24.27
CA THR A 8 1.13 -21.33 23.81
C THR A 8 1.46 -20.65 22.47
N ASN A 9 2.67 -20.10 22.37
CA ASN A 9 3.24 -19.52 21.14
C ASN A 9 4.22 -20.49 20.44
N HIS A 10 4.34 -21.74 20.91
CA HIS A 10 5.44 -22.64 20.56
C HIS A 10 5.63 -22.89 19.04
N ASN A 11 4.55 -23.00 18.28
CA ASN A 11 4.60 -23.33 16.85
C ASN A 11 4.26 -22.13 15.93
N GLN A 12 4.04 -20.93 16.45
CA GLN A 12 3.62 -19.81 15.59
C GLN A 12 4.75 -19.36 14.68
N ASN A 13 5.96 -19.21 15.23
CA ASN A 13 7.14 -18.80 14.46
C ASN A 13 7.45 -19.82 13.36
N LYS A 14 7.47 -21.11 13.69
CA LYS A 14 7.69 -22.18 12.70
C LYS A 14 6.66 -22.09 11.56
N LYS A 15 5.38 -21.90 11.86
CA LYS A 15 4.34 -21.72 10.83
C LYS A 15 4.53 -20.45 9.99
N ALA A 16 4.89 -19.32 10.60
CA ALA A 16 5.11 -18.06 9.91
C ALA A 16 6.28 -18.12 8.92
N HIS A 17 7.32 -18.90 9.27
CA HIS A 17 8.51 -19.04 8.42
C HIS A 17 8.41 -20.14 7.37
N ARG A 18 7.43 -21.08 7.42
CA ARG A 18 7.25 -22.13 6.39
C ARG A 18 7.18 -21.59 4.97
N ASN A 19 6.45 -20.49 4.78
CA ASN A 19 6.30 -19.80 3.49
C ASN A 19 7.02 -18.44 3.46
N GLY A 20 7.76 -18.13 4.53
CA GLY A 20 8.39 -16.84 4.77
C GLY A 20 7.41 -15.72 5.13
N ILE A 21 7.87 -14.79 5.95
CA ILE A 21 7.18 -13.52 6.21
C ILE A 21 7.52 -12.59 5.04
N LYS A 22 6.57 -12.41 4.11
CA LYS A 22 6.75 -11.56 2.93
C LYS A 22 6.66 -10.08 3.29
N LYS A 23 7.64 -9.29 2.83
CA LYS A 23 7.57 -7.83 2.88
C LYS A 23 6.54 -7.33 1.85
N THR A 24 5.99 -6.13 2.08
CA THR A 24 5.12 -5.49 1.10
C THR A 24 5.90 -5.19 -0.18
N ALA A 25 5.25 -5.34 -1.33
CA ALA A 25 5.87 -5.04 -2.62
C ALA A 25 6.09 -3.52 -2.76
N THR A 26 7.26 -3.14 -3.27
CA THR A 26 7.56 -1.76 -3.64
C THR A 26 7.21 -1.54 -5.12
N HIS A 27 6.49 -0.47 -5.40
CA HIS A 27 6.12 -0.07 -6.76
C HIS A 27 6.66 1.34 -7.05
N LYS A 28 6.94 1.64 -8.32
CA LYS A 28 7.40 2.98 -8.76
C LYS A 28 6.45 4.09 -8.31
N TYR A 29 5.14 3.81 -8.31
CA TYR A 29 4.10 4.72 -7.84
C TYR A 29 3.39 4.09 -6.63
N ARG A 30 3.43 4.78 -5.49
CA ARG A 30 2.69 4.38 -4.29
C ARG A 30 1.21 4.74 -4.41
N SER A 31 0.37 4.07 -3.61
CA SER A 31 -1.04 4.43 -3.50
C SER A 31 -1.20 5.86 -2.95
N SER A 32 -2.06 6.66 -3.57
CA SER A 32 -2.47 7.97 -3.07
C SER A 32 -3.66 7.91 -2.09
N LYS A 33 -3.99 6.71 -1.60
CA LYS A 33 -5.09 6.49 -0.65
C LYS A 33 -4.77 7.19 0.67
N SER A 34 -5.74 7.91 1.21
CA SER A 34 -5.62 8.70 2.45
C SER A 34 -4.68 9.91 2.39
N LEU A 35 -4.22 10.33 1.20
CA LEU A 35 -3.63 11.65 1.04
C LEU A 35 -4.73 12.73 1.19
N ASP A 36 -4.33 13.94 1.60
CA ASP A 36 -5.25 15.05 1.80
C ASP A 36 -6.14 15.29 0.57
N ALA A 37 -7.45 15.41 0.81
CA ALA A 37 -8.44 15.60 -0.23
C ALA A 37 -8.24 16.93 -0.99
N LYS A 38 -7.75 18.00 -0.32
CA LYS A 38 -7.48 19.28 -1.02
C LYS A 38 -6.30 19.13 -1.97
N PHE A 39 -5.22 18.49 -1.52
CA PHE A 39 -4.07 18.16 -2.37
C PHE A 39 -4.47 17.29 -3.57
N LEU A 40 -5.26 16.23 -3.36
CA LEU A 40 -5.70 15.34 -4.44
C LEU A 40 -6.56 16.08 -5.48
N ARG A 41 -7.45 16.98 -5.05
CA ARG A 41 -8.24 17.81 -5.98
C ARG A 41 -7.35 18.74 -6.80
N ASN A 42 -6.40 19.42 -6.16
CA ASN A 42 -5.46 20.29 -6.86
C ASN A 42 -4.59 19.52 -7.87
N GLN A 43 -4.05 18.37 -7.46
CA GLN A 43 -3.24 17.52 -8.32
C GLN A 43 -3.99 17.07 -9.58
N ARG A 44 -5.30 16.77 -9.47
CA ARG A 44 -6.14 16.41 -10.63
C ARG A 44 -6.22 17.55 -11.65
N PHE A 45 -6.45 18.79 -11.20
CA PHE A 45 -6.53 19.94 -12.09
C PHE A 45 -5.17 20.27 -12.72
N ALA A 46 -4.09 20.21 -11.94
CA ALA A 46 -2.74 20.43 -12.43
C ALA A 46 -2.38 19.45 -13.56
N LYS A 47 -2.58 18.14 -13.35
CA LYS A 47 -2.32 17.11 -14.36
C LYS A 47 -3.11 17.34 -15.64
N LYS A 48 -4.41 17.63 -15.52
CA LYS A 48 -5.27 17.93 -16.68
C LYS A 48 -4.78 19.15 -17.47
N GLY A 49 -4.32 20.20 -16.79
CA GLY A 49 -3.73 21.38 -17.43
C GLY A 49 -2.47 21.04 -18.22
N THR A 50 -1.54 20.31 -17.59
CA THR A 50 -0.29 19.85 -18.22
C THR A 50 -0.54 18.93 -19.41
N GLU A 51 -1.51 18.02 -19.32
CA GLU A 51 -1.88 17.14 -20.44
C GLU A 51 -2.37 17.95 -21.66
N LYS A 52 -3.17 18.99 -21.44
CA LYS A 52 -3.65 19.88 -22.51
C LYS A 52 -2.51 20.64 -23.18
N THR A 53 -1.57 21.19 -22.41
CA THR A 53 -0.43 21.93 -22.97
C THR A 53 0.51 21.01 -23.73
N LEU A 54 0.78 19.81 -23.21
CA LEU A 54 1.59 18.81 -23.90
C LEU A 54 0.93 18.31 -25.19
N ALA A 55 -0.39 18.15 -25.20
CA ALA A 55 -1.12 17.78 -26.41
C ALA A 55 -1.04 18.88 -27.48
N ALA A 56 -1.21 20.15 -27.08
CA ALA A 56 -1.08 21.29 -28.00
C ALA A 56 0.34 21.48 -28.53
N ALA A 57 1.37 21.19 -27.72
CA ALA A 57 2.77 21.28 -28.14
C ALA A 57 3.24 20.10 -29.02
N LYS A 58 2.50 18.98 -29.01
CA LYS A 58 2.77 17.80 -29.84
C LYS A 58 2.04 17.82 -31.18
N ALA A 59 0.98 18.61 -31.29
CA ALA A 59 0.27 18.87 -32.54
C ALA A 59 1.07 19.85 -33.40
#